data_AF-A0AAV9IS20-F1
#
_entry.id   AF-A0AAV9IS20-F1
#
_cell.length_a   1.000
_cell.length_b   1.000
_cell.length_c   1.000
_cell.angle_alpha   90.00
_cell.angle_beta   90.00
_cell.angle_gamma   90.00
#
_symmetry.space_group_name_H-M   'P 1'
#
loop_
_entity.id
_entity.type
_entity.pdbx_description
1 polymer ?
#
loop_
_entity_poly.entity_id
_entity_poly.type
_entity_poly.pdbx_seq_one_letter_code
_entity_poly.pdbx_strand_id
1 'polypeptide(L)'
;MWVMIGEILFWLVVFGVTAGMLFMNVFTLILYSDLEADHINPVELCERVNGLVLPEYLGQLAVAAMLLMRGFWLAALLNVPILYWNGRRWLDGKHLLDNTSIFTYLPVAKRHSRVKLGFFLMMFFFYLYRQVECVVRAGMRWDTCGCAREGN
;
A
#
# COMPACT_ATOMS: atom_id res chain seq x y z
N MET A 1 14.68 3.41 -25.40
CA MET A 1 14.54 2.03 -24.88
C MET A 1 14.82 1.95 -23.38
N TRP A 2 16.05 2.27 -22.92
CA TRP A 2 16.44 2.23 -21.51
C TRP A 2 15.59 3.06 -20.55
N VAL A 3 15.20 4.28 -20.93
CA VAL A 3 14.32 5.14 -20.11
C VAL A 3 12.93 4.53 -19.93
N MET A 4 12.36 3.89 -20.96
CA MET A 4 11.02 3.27 -20.88
C MET A 4 11.02 2.03 -19.98
N ILE A 5 12.08 1.22 -20.05
CA ILE A 5 12.24 0.05 -19.17
C ILE A 5 12.31 0.50 -17.70
N GLY A 6 13.02 1.59 -17.42
CA GLY A 6 13.08 2.17 -16.07
C GLY A 6 11.72 2.68 -15.56
N GLU A 7 10.85 3.18 -16.43
CA GLU A 7 9.49 3.59 -16.05
C GLU A 7 8.60 2.39 -15.71
N ILE A 8 8.64 1.34 -16.55
CA ILE A 8 7.85 0.10 -16.34
C ILE A 8 8.26 -0.58 -15.04
N LEU A 9 9.57 -0.75 -14.79
CA LEU A 9 10.08 -1.40 -13.59
C LEU A 9 9.67 -0.65 -12.31
N PHE A 10 9.66 0.68 -12.35
CA PHE A 10 9.20 1.47 -11.22
C PHE A 10 7.73 1.26 -10.91
N TRP A 11 6.85 1.33 -11.92
CA TRP A 11 5.42 1.09 -11.70
C TRP A 11 5.15 -0.35 -11.24
N LEU A 12 5.94 -1.31 -11.73
CA LEU A 12 5.89 -2.70 -11.27
C LEU A 12 6.28 -2.83 -9.79
N VAL A 13 7.36 -2.16 -9.35
CA VAL A 13 7.78 -2.18 -7.94
C VAL A 13 6.72 -1.51 -7.06
N VAL A 14 6.23 -0.32 -7.45
CA VAL A 14 5.18 0.40 -6.68
C VAL A 14 3.91 -0.45 -6.57
N PHE A 15 3.49 -1.08 -7.66
CA PHE A 15 2.35 -1.98 -7.68
C PHE A 15 2.56 -3.19 -6.77
N GLY A 16 3.71 -3.88 -6.88
CA GLY A 16 4.02 -5.05 -6.06
C GLY A 16 4.08 -4.74 -4.56
N VAL A 17 4.68 -3.62 -4.18
CA VAL A 17 4.73 -3.16 -2.78
C VAL A 17 3.31 -2.83 -2.27
N THR A 18 2.48 -2.18 -3.08
CA THR A 18 1.09 -1.87 -2.72
C THR A 18 0.24 -3.14 -2.56
N ALA A 19 0.45 -4.14 -3.42
CA ALA A 19 -0.21 -5.44 -3.30
C ALA A 19 0.16 -6.17 -1.99
N GLY A 20 1.44 -6.14 -1.61
CA GLY A 20 1.91 -6.68 -0.33
C GLY A 20 1.27 -6.00 0.88
N MET A 21 1.15 -4.67 0.87
CA MET A 21 0.46 -3.93 1.93
C MET A 21 -1.02 -4.27 2.01
N LEU A 22 -1.68 -4.43 0.87
CA LEU A 22 -3.08 -4.79 0.81
C LEU A 22 -3.29 -6.17 1.47
N PHE A 23 -2.42 -7.12 1.18
CA PHE A 23 -2.45 -8.43 1.81
C PHE A 23 -2.26 -8.34 3.34
N MET A 24 -1.28 -7.55 3.82
CA MET A 24 -1.09 -7.30 5.27
C MET A 24 -2.33 -6.68 5.93
N ASN A 25 -2.98 -5.72 5.28
CA ASN A 25 -4.22 -5.10 5.79
C ASN A 25 -5.39 -6.09 5.86
N VAL A 26 -5.53 -6.97 4.85
CA VAL A 26 -6.54 -8.05 4.88
C VAL A 26 -6.25 -9.02 6.01
N PHE A 27 -5.00 -9.45 6.18
CA PHE A 27 -4.61 -10.33 7.28
C PHE A 27 -4.93 -9.72 8.65
N THR A 28 -4.65 -8.42 8.83
CA THR A 28 -4.99 -7.68 10.06
C THR A 28 -6.50 -7.64 10.31
N LEU A 29 -7.32 -7.49 9.25
CA LEU A 29 -8.78 -7.51 9.36
C LEU A 29 -9.34 -8.88 9.75
N ILE A 30 -8.75 -9.96 9.21
CA ILE A 30 -9.10 -11.34 9.57
C ILE A 30 -8.76 -11.57 11.04
N LEU A 31 -7.57 -11.17 11.49
CA LEU A 31 -7.12 -11.37 12.87
C LEU A 31 -8.02 -10.64 13.89
N TYR A 32 -8.54 -9.45 13.54
CA TYR A 32 -9.57 -8.77 14.36
C TYR A 32 -10.91 -9.49 14.36
N SER A 33 -11.26 -10.20 13.29
CA SER A 33 -12.50 -10.97 13.19
C SER A 33 -12.40 -12.31 13.93
N ASP A 34 -11.24 -12.94 13.92
CA ASP A 34 -10.92 -14.12 14.73
C ASP A 34 -10.99 -13.79 16.23
N LEU A 35 -10.54 -12.59 16.64
CA LEU A 35 -10.71 -12.15 18.03
C LEU A 35 -12.19 -11.96 18.41
N GLU A 36 -13.02 -11.38 17.53
CA GLU A 36 -14.46 -11.23 17.79
C GLU A 36 -15.20 -12.57 17.88
N ALA A 37 -14.71 -13.59 17.19
CA ALA A 37 -15.23 -14.95 17.23
C ALA A 37 -14.65 -15.80 18.38
N ASP A 38 -13.88 -15.20 19.30
CA ASP A 38 -13.16 -15.86 20.40
C ASP A 38 -12.24 -17.00 19.92
N HIS A 39 -11.70 -16.92 18.70
CA HIS A 39 -10.80 -17.94 18.14
C HIS A 39 -9.33 -17.74 18.54
N ILE A 40 -8.93 -16.53 18.96
CA ILE A 40 -7.54 -16.19 19.31
C ILE A 40 -7.49 -15.34 20.59
N ASN A 41 -6.41 -15.47 21.35
CA ASN A 41 -6.18 -14.66 22.54
C ASN A 41 -5.78 -13.21 22.18
N PRO A 42 -6.19 -12.21 22.97
CA PRO A 42 -5.87 -10.79 22.73
C PRO A 42 -4.37 -10.50 22.77
N VAL A 43 -3.59 -11.25 23.55
CA VAL A 43 -2.13 -11.12 23.63
C VAL A 43 -1.47 -11.51 22.30
N GLU A 44 -1.90 -12.64 21.73
CA GLU A 44 -1.36 -13.16 20.47
C GLU A 44 -1.74 -12.26 19.28
N LEU A 45 -2.94 -11.68 19.31
CA LEU A 45 -3.35 -10.64 18.36
C LEU A 45 -2.40 -9.45 18.40
N CYS A 46 -2.13 -8.88 19.58
CA CYS A 46 -1.34 -7.66 19.70
C CYS A 46 0.10 -7.85 19.26
N GLU A 47 0.71 -9.00 19.54
CA GLU A 47 2.06 -9.33 19.08
C GLU A 47 2.14 -9.42 17.54
N ARG A 48 1.19 -10.14 16.93
CA ARG A 48 1.11 -10.28 15.47
C ARG A 48 0.84 -8.94 14.78
N VAL A 49 -0.15 -8.18 15.26
CA VAL A 49 -0.50 -6.87 14.69
C VAL A 49 0.66 -5.89 14.84
N ASN A 50 1.34 -5.84 15.98
CA ASN A 50 2.49 -4.97 16.16
C ASN A 50 3.64 -5.29 15.19
N GLY A 51 3.87 -6.58 14.93
CA GLY A 51 4.82 -7.04 13.91
C GLY A 51 4.44 -6.62 12.47
N LEU A 52 3.15 -6.44 12.19
CA LEU A 52 2.63 -6.04 10.87
C LEU A 52 2.56 -4.51 10.69
N VAL A 53 2.41 -3.74 11.76
CA VAL A 53 2.31 -2.28 11.71
C VAL A 53 3.61 -1.63 11.22
N LEU A 54 4.77 -2.16 11.65
CA LEU A 54 6.09 -1.67 11.22
C LEU A 54 6.32 -1.78 9.70
N PRO A 55 6.17 -2.97 9.06
CA PRO A 55 6.35 -3.08 7.62
C PRO A 55 5.31 -2.28 6.82
N GLU A 56 4.09 -2.10 7.33
CA GLU A 56 3.07 -1.23 6.70
C GLU A 56 3.57 0.22 6.62
N TYR A 57 4.02 0.79 7.75
CA TYR A 57 4.51 2.17 7.79
C TYR A 57 5.76 2.39 6.94
N LEU A 58 6.73 1.47 7.03
CA LEU A 58 7.96 1.56 6.25
C LEU A 58 7.68 1.46 4.76
N GLY A 59 6.84 0.50 4.35
CA GLY A 59 6.49 0.37 2.95
C GLY A 59 5.79 1.62 2.43
N GLN A 60 4.84 2.19 3.19
CA GLN A 60 4.05 3.32 2.71
C GLN A 60 4.90 4.59 2.61
N LEU A 61 5.81 4.79 3.56
CA LEU A 61 6.83 5.82 3.49
C LEU A 61 7.74 5.61 2.26
N ALA A 62 8.16 4.38 1.99
CA ALA A 62 9.01 4.06 0.84
C ALA A 62 8.30 4.36 -0.49
N VAL A 63 7.04 3.95 -0.66
CA VAL A 63 6.25 4.24 -1.87
C VAL A 63 6.06 5.76 -2.04
N ALA A 64 5.73 6.47 -0.96
CA ALA A 64 5.57 7.92 -1.00
C ALA A 64 6.87 8.65 -1.36
N ALA A 65 8.01 8.25 -0.78
CA ALA A 65 9.32 8.79 -1.11
C ALA A 65 9.71 8.51 -2.56
N MET A 66 9.45 7.29 -3.05
CA MET A 66 9.66 6.91 -4.45
C MET A 66 8.84 7.75 -5.43
N LEU A 67 7.57 8.04 -5.11
CA LEU A 67 6.69 8.90 -5.92
C LEU A 67 7.14 10.37 -5.92
N LEU A 68 7.60 10.88 -4.77
CA LEU A 68 8.13 12.24 -4.64
C LEU A 68 9.41 12.43 -5.45
N MET A 69 10.35 11.48 -5.39
CA MET A 69 11.61 11.54 -6.16
C MET A 69 11.39 11.61 -7.67
N ARG A 70 10.28 11.03 -8.17
CA ARG A 70 9.91 11.06 -9.60
C ARG A 70 9.02 12.24 -9.99
N GLY A 71 8.59 13.07 -9.03
CA GLY A 71 7.75 14.24 -9.30
C GLY A 71 6.29 13.91 -9.60
N PHE A 72 5.76 12.75 -9.16
CA PHE A 72 4.34 12.43 -9.30
C PHE A 72 3.53 13.08 -8.16
N TRP A 73 3.35 14.39 -8.24
CA TRP A 73 2.68 15.19 -7.20
C TRP A 73 1.26 14.73 -6.89
N LEU A 74 0.47 14.34 -7.91
CA LEU A 74 -0.91 13.88 -7.69
C LEU A 74 -0.97 12.55 -6.91
N ALA A 75 -0.09 11.60 -7.25
CA ALA A 75 0.00 10.32 -6.55
C ALA A 75 0.55 10.50 -5.12
N ALA A 76 1.51 11.42 -4.94
CA ALA A 76 2.03 11.77 -3.63
C ALA A 76 0.92 12.40 -2.76
N LEU A 77 0.14 13.35 -3.30
CA LEU A 77 -0.98 13.99 -2.61
C LEU A 77 -2.04 12.98 -2.18
N LEU A 78 -2.31 11.98 -3.03
CA LEU A 78 -3.23 10.89 -2.67
C LEU A 78 -2.71 10.06 -1.49
N ASN A 79 -1.41 9.97 -1.24
CA ASN A 79 -0.83 9.27 -0.07
C ASN A 79 -0.71 10.15 1.19
N VAL A 80 -0.89 11.46 1.10
CA VAL A 80 -0.77 12.37 2.25
C VAL A 80 -1.73 12.05 3.39
N PRO A 81 -3.03 11.74 3.18
CA PRO A 81 -3.96 11.50 4.27
C PRO A 81 -3.55 10.34 5.18
N ILE A 82 -3.05 9.26 4.58
CA ILE A 82 -2.66 8.06 5.31
C ILE A 82 -1.27 8.21 5.95
N LEU A 83 -0.34 8.90 5.30
CA LEU A 83 0.95 9.27 5.89
C LEU A 83 0.77 10.19 7.10
N TYR A 84 -0.11 11.18 7.00
CA TYR A 84 -0.44 12.07 8.11
C TYR A 84 -1.05 11.29 9.28
N TRP A 85 -1.99 10.38 8.98
CA TRP A 85 -2.59 9.53 10.00
C TRP A 85 -1.57 8.63 10.70
N ASN A 86 -0.71 7.96 9.93
CA ASN A 86 0.33 7.07 10.44
C ASN A 86 1.39 7.85 11.23
N GLY A 87 1.81 9.02 10.75
CA GLY A 87 2.76 9.91 11.43
C GLY A 87 2.22 10.46 12.75
N ARG A 88 0.94 10.86 12.79
CA ARG A 88 0.29 11.31 14.02
C ARG A 88 0.26 10.19 15.07
N ARG A 89 -0.06 8.95 14.66
CA ARG A 89 -0.03 7.80 15.57
C ARG A 89 1.36 7.45 16.08
N TRP A 90 2.39 7.65 15.26
CA TRP A 90 3.78 7.47 15.68
C TRP A 90 4.17 8.49 16.76
N LEU A 91 3.84 9.77 16.53
CA LEU A 91 4.11 10.86 17.48
C LEU A 91 3.34 10.72 18.79
N ASP A 92 2.10 10.24 18.73
CA ASP A 92 1.27 10.02 19.92
C ASP A 92 1.71 8.80 20.76
N GLY A 93 2.74 8.05 20.33
CA GLY A 93 3.24 6.86 21.03
C GLY A 93 2.31 5.65 21.01
N LYS A 94 1.08 5.80 20.50
CA LYS A 94 0.03 4.78 20.38
C LYS A 94 0.22 3.81 19.20
N HIS A 95 1.46 3.57 18.81
CA HIS A 95 1.80 2.63 17.73
C HIS A 95 1.66 1.17 18.18
N LEU A 96 1.83 0.91 19.48
CA LEU A 96 1.67 -0.39 20.12
C LEU A 96 0.22 -0.59 20.55
N LEU A 97 -0.38 -1.72 20.17
CA LEU A 97 -1.64 -2.16 20.74
C LEU A 97 -1.38 -2.66 22.17
N ASP A 98 -2.15 -2.16 23.14
CA ASP A 98 -2.14 -2.64 24.52
C ASP A 98 -3.26 -3.66 24.74
N ASN A 99 -2.89 -4.80 25.31
CA ASN A 99 -3.72 -6.00 25.48
C ASN A 99 -4.84 -5.77 26.50
N THR A 100 -4.64 -4.88 27.47
CA THR A 100 -5.55 -4.69 28.62
C THR A 100 -6.82 -3.91 28.28
N SER A 101 -6.81 -3.15 27.20
CA SER A 101 -7.94 -2.30 26.78
C SER A 101 -8.47 -2.61 25.38
N ILE A 102 -7.93 -3.65 24.74
CA ILE A 102 -8.23 -4.01 23.34
C ILE A 102 -9.72 -4.23 23.08
N PHE A 103 -10.46 -4.89 23.99
CA PHE A 103 -11.86 -5.23 23.79
C PHE A 103 -12.79 -4.00 23.78
N THR A 104 -12.47 -2.96 24.55
CA THR A 104 -13.26 -1.72 24.57
C THR A 104 -13.04 -0.90 23.28
N TYR A 105 -11.83 -0.94 22.73
CA TYR A 105 -11.46 -0.19 21.52
C TYR A 105 -11.59 -1.00 20.21
N LEU A 106 -11.86 -2.30 20.30
CA LEU A 106 -11.94 -3.23 19.18
C LEU A 106 -12.87 -2.77 18.04
N PRO A 107 -14.13 -2.37 18.29
CA PRO A 107 -15.04 -1.98 17.20
C PRO A 107 -14.55 -0.72 16.47
N VAL A 108 -13.89 0.20 17.19
CA VAL A 108 -13.31 1.42 16.62
C VAL A 108 -12.04 1.09 15.82
N ALA A 109 -11.14 0.29 16.38
CA ALA A 109 -9.91 -0.16 15.70
C ALA A 109 -10.21 -0.94 14.42
N LYS A 110 -11.18 -1.86 14.45
CA LYS A 110 -11.66 -2.60 13.27
C LYS A 110 -12.27 -1.69 12.22
N ARG A 111 -13.02 -0.66 12.63
CA ARG A 111 -13.55 0.35 11.68
C ARG A 111 -12.42 1.13 11.02
N HIS A 112 -11.38 1.52 11.76
CA HIS A 112 -10.20 2.16 11.17
C HIS A 112 -9.46 1.23 10.19
N SER A 113 -9.26 -0.03 10.54
CA SER A 113 -8.64 -1.03 9.67
C SER A 113 -9.44 -1.25 8.38
N ARG A 114 -10.78 -1.33 8.46
CA ARG A 114 -11.66 -1.42 7.26
C ARG A 114 -11.55 -0.19 6.35
N VAL A 115 -11.51 1.01 6.93
CA VAL A 115 -11.37 2.24 6.15
C VAL A 115 -9.99 2.31 5.48
N LYS A 116 -8.92 1.94 6.20
CA LYS A 116 -7.57 1.81 5.61
C LYS A 116 -7.55 0.82 4.46
N LEU A 117 -8.15 -0.36 4.63
CA LEU A 117 -8.24 -1.38 3.58
C LEU A 117 -8.92 -0.84 2.33
N GLY A 118 -10.06 -0.15 2.47
CA GLY A 118 -10.76 0.47 1.34
C GLY A 118 -9.91 1.50 0.60
N PHE A 119 -9.11 2.26 1.33
CA PHE A 119 -8.18 3.24 0.75
C PHE A 119 -7.02 2.57 0.00
N PHE A 120 -6.39 1.54 0.57
CA PHE A 120 -5.36 0.75 -0.12
C PHE A 120 -5.91 0.04 -1.36
N LEU A 121 -7.14 -0.45 -1.31
CA LEU A 121 -7.83 -1.04 -2.47
C LEU A 121 -8.01 0.00 -3.60
N MET A 122 -8.43 1.23 -3.26
CA MET A 122 -8.55 2.31 -4.24
C MET A 122 -7.20 2.67 -4.86
N MET A 123 -6.14 2.76 -4.05
CA MET A 123 -4.77 3.00 -4.52
C MET A 123 -4.25 1.87 -5.40
N PHE A 124 -4.57 0.63 -5.07
CA PHE A 124 -4.19 -0.54 -5.86
C PHE A 124 -4.70 -0.43 -7.29
N PHE A 125 -5.99 -0.13 -7.49
CA PHE A 125 -6.55 0.07 -8.84
C PHE A 125 -5.94 1.27 -9.56
N PHE A 126 -5.66 2.36 -8.84
CA PHE A 126 -4.99 3.53 -9.42
C PHE A 126 -3.58 3.18 -9.94
N TYR A 127 -2.76 2.46 -9.16
CA TYR A 127 -1.43 2.04 -9.60
C TYR A 127 -1.46 0.98 -10.69
N LEU A 128 -2.45 0.07 -10.67
CA LEU A 128 -2.68 -0.88 -11.76
C LEU A 128 -2.96 -0.14 -13.07
N TYR A 129 -3.85 0.86 -13.05
CA TYR A 129 -4.14 1.68 -14.22
C TYR A 129 -2.88 2.36 -14.78
N ARG A 130 -2.06 2.96 -13.91
CA ARG A 130 -0.79 3.60 -14.31
C ARG A 130 0.23 2.62 -14.88
N GLN A 131 0.30 1.41 -14.33
CA GLN A 131 1.15 0.35 -14.86
C GLN A 131 0.71 -0.05 -16.28
N VAL A 132 -0.60 -0.29 -16.49
CA VAL A 132 -1.15 -0.67 -17.80
C VAL A 132 -0.93 0.45 -18.81
N GLU A 133 -1.20 1.70 -18.46
CA GLU A 133 -0.95 2.86 -19.33
C GLU A 133 0.53 2.92 -19.78
N CYS A 134 1.45 2.71 -18.84
CA CYS A 134 2.89 2.70 -19.13
C CYS A 134 3.27 1.58 -20.10
N VAL A 135 2.73 0.37 -19.90
CA VAL A 135 2.97 -0.79 -20.78
C VAL A 135 2.37 -0.59 -22.16
N VAL A 136 1.13 -0.08 -22.27
CA VAL A 136 0.47 0.19 -23.55
C VAL A 136 1.22 1.26 -24.34
N ARG A 137 1.66 2.34 -23.68
CA ARG A 137 2.46 3.39 -24.32
C ARG A 137 3.82 2.88 -24.79
N ALA A 138 4.43 1.97 -24.05
CA ALA A 138 5.64 1.30 -24.48
C ALA A 138 5.37 0.42 -25.71
N GLY A 139 4.30 -0.40 -25.69
CA GLY A 139 3.87 -1.26 -26.80
C GLY A 139 3.66 -0.51 -28.12
N MET A 140 2.83 0.56 -28.11
CA MET A 140 2.59 1.37 -29.32
C MET A 140 3.88 1.93 -29.93
N ARG A 141 4.88 2.22 -29.10
CA ARG A 141 6.15 2.77 -29.56
C ARG A 141 7.07 1.71 -30.19
N TRP A 142 6.94 0.45 -29.78
CA TRP A 142 7.64 -0.67 -30.41
C TRP A 142 7.14 -0.92 -31.84
N ASP A 143 5.83 -0.88 -32.06
CA ASP A 143 5.23 -1.09 -33.40
C ASP A 143 5.72 -0.03 -34.39
N THR A 144 5.78 1.25 -33.98
CA THR A 144 6.31 2.32 -34.84
C THR A 144 7.79 2.16 -35.18
N CYS A 145 8.61 1.65 -34.27
CA CYS A 145 10.04 1.41 -34.54
C CYS A 145 10.27 0.12 -35.35
N GLY A 146 9.39 -0.87 -35.24
CA GLY A 146 9.41 -2.09 -36.05
C GLY A 146 9.11 -1.78 -37.52
N CYS A 147 8.00 -1.08 -37.79
CA CYS A 147 7.63 -0.69 -39.16
C CYS A 147 8.67 0.23 -39.82
N ALA A 148 9.31 1.13 -39.06
CA ALA A 148 10.37 1.99 -39.59
C ALA A 148 11.66 1.23 -39.99
N ARG A 149 11.84 0.00 -39.47
CA ARG A 149 13.02 -0.83 -39.76
C ARG A 149 12.82 -1.78 -40.95
N GLU A 150 11.57 -2.05 -41.33
CA GLU A 150 11.22 -2.94 -42.44
C GLU A 150 10.99 -2.19 -43.77
N GLY A 151 10.89 -0.86 -43.71
CA GLY A 151 10.74 0.02 -44.88
C GLY A 151 12.04 0.60 -45.45
N ASN A 152 13.22 0.15 -45.00
CA ASN A 152 14.54 0.56 -45.49
C ASN A 152 15.46 -0.65 -45.63
#